data_AF-A0A836SYR7-F1
#
_entry.id   AF-A0A836SYR7-F1
#
_cell.length_a   1.000
_cell.length_b   1.000
_cell.length_c   1.000
_cell.angle_alpha   90.00
_cell.angle_beta   90.00
_cell.angle_gamma   90.00
#
_symmetry.space_group_name_H-M   'P 1'
#
loop_
_entity.id
_entity.type
_entity.pdbx_description
1 polymer ?
#
loop_
_entity_poly.entity_id
_entity_poly.type
_entity_poly.pdbx_seq_one_letter_code
_entity_poly.pdbx_strand_id
1 'polypeptide(L)'
;MVLVIDPQIAGISGDMLLCSLVDLGADKNKIINGVKQSEKYFSNSSIKKIDFKKIQKHGIQSTELILEIDEDVHEKKGSEIKKAIIDSIQTINLSEKAKTFAESCIDTLISSESIIHGIPEDSVHFHEASSIDTLVDIVGITIALDDLELFDEKIVCMPISVGAGSVTFSHGTMSNPASAILEIFKNSNLIIKGNAINEELTTPTGACILVNLSKHAIEFYPSMKINLIGYGAG
;
A
#
# COMPACT_ATOMS: atom_id res chain seq x y z
N MET A 1 -22.51 2.01 -0.54
CA MET A 1 -21.66 3.15 -0.13
C MET A 1 -20.77 3.57 -1.30
N VAL A 2 -20.06 4.70 -1.21
CA VAL A 2 -18.98 5.03 -2.15
C VAL A 2 -17.78 5.47 -1.31
N LEU A 3 -16.62 4.87 -1.55
CA LEU A 3 -15.36 5.30 -0.95
C LEU A 3 -14.62 6.18 -1.95
N VAL A 4 -14.25 7.39 -1.52
CA VAL A 4 -13.39 8.29 -2.29
C VAL A 4 -11.99 8.26 -1.68
N ILE A 5 -10.99 7.91 -2.49
CA ILE A 5 -9.58 8.03 -2.12
C ILE A 5 -9.05 9.33 -2.73
N ASP A 6 -8.49 10.20 -1.90
CA ASP A 6 -7.99 11.52 -2.31
C ASP A 6 -6.47 11.69 -2.04
N PRO A 7 -5.61 11.25 -2.98
CA PRO A 7 -4.16 11.37 -2.88
C PRO A 7 -3.60 12.61 -3.61
N GLN A 8 -4.42 13.64 -3.87
CA GLN A 8 -4.04 14.75 -4.76
C GLN A 8 -2.92 15.66 -4.24
N ILE A 9 -2.67 15.67 -2.93
CA ILE A 9 -1.65 16.53 -2.30
C ILE A 9 -0.45 15.71 -1.85
N ALA A 10 -0.67 14.74 -0.96
CA ALA A 10 0.39 13.96 -0.32
C ALA A 10 0.79 12.69 -1.10
N GLY A 11 0.07 12.34 -2.17
CA GLY A 11 0.26 11.06 -2.84
C GLY A 11 -0.30 9.90 -2.03
N ILE A 12 0.30 8.72 -2.15
CA ILE A 12 -0.16 7.50 -1.49
C ILE A 12 0.98 6.50 -1.26
N SER A 13 1.15 6.09 0.00
CA SER A 13 1.94 4.93 0.41
C SER A 13 1.02 3.91 1.11
N GLY A 14 1.53 2.69 1.34
CA GLY A 14 0.73 1.65 2.00
C GLY A 14 0.39 2.04 3.44
N ASP A 15 1.36 2.48 4.23
CA ASP A 15 1.15 2.95 5.59
C ASP A 15 0.17 4.14 5.68
N MET A 16 0.25 5.11 4.77
CA MET A 16 -0.72 6.22 4.68
C MET A 16 -2.14 5.71 4.42
N LEU A 17 -2.33 4.77 3.50
CA LEU A 17 -3.66 4.23 3.21
C LEU A 17 -4.17 3.37 4.39
N LEU A 18 -3.32 2.51 4.97
CA LEU A 18 -3.64 1.73 6.15
C LEU A 18 -4.10 2.62 7.30
N CYS A 19 -3.33 3.68 7.58
CA CYS A 19 -3.68 4.64 8.63
C CYS A 19 -4.96 5.40 8.33
N SER A 20 -5.21 5.72 7.05
CA SER A 20 -6.46 6.36 6.62
C SER A 20 -7.66 5.45 6.87
N LEU A 21 -7.54 4.14 6.63
CA LEU A 21 -8.60 3.16 6.90
C LEU A 21 -8.83 2.94 8.40
N VAL A 22 -7.76 2.92 9.20
CA VAL A 22 -7.89 2.91 10.67
C VAL A 22 -8.60 4.17 11.17
N ASP A 23 -8.26 5.34 10.62
CA ASP A 23 -8.96 6.59 10.96
C ASP A 23 -10.43 6.57 10.51
N LEU A 24 -10.70 5.96 9.35
CA LEU A 24 -12.06 5.81 8.82
C LEU A 24 -12.93 4.93 9.73
N GLY A 25 -12.33 4.03 10.51
CA GLY A 25 -13.00 3.25 11.53
C GLY A 25 -12.61 1.77 11.62
N ALA A 26 -11.62 1.30 10.86
CA ALA A 26 -11.18 -0.10 10.93
C ALA A 26 -10.63 -0.44 12.34
N ASP A 27 -10.93 -1.64 12.84
CA ASP A 27 -10.46 -2.08 14.15
C ASP A 27 -8.94 -2.33 14.13
N LYS A 28 -8.21 -1.36 14.69
CA LYS A 28 -6.75 -1.42 14.81
C LYS A 28 -6.26 -2.68 15.53
N ASN A 29 -7.02 -3.25 16.45
CA ASN A 29 -6.61 -4.46 17.17
C ASN A 29 -6.66 -5.69 16.26
N LYS A 30 -7.65 -5.78 15.35
CA LYS A 30 -7.69 -6.85 14.35
C LYS A 30 -6.47 -6.79 13.43
N ILE A 31 -6.10 -5.59 13.00
CA ILE A 31 -4.92 -5.35 12.15
C ILE A 31 -3.64 -5.74 12.90
N ILE A 32 -3.43 -5.21 14.11
CA ILE A 32 -2.26 -5.52 14.95
C ILE A 32 -2.14 -7.03 15.18
N ASN A 33 -3.24 -7.69 15.55
CA ASN A 33 -3.24 -9.12 15.83
C ASN A 33 -2.98 -9.95 14.57
N GLY A 34 -3.59 -9.61 13.43
CA GLY A 34 -3.39 -10.31 12.16
C GLY A 34 -1.97 -10.16 11.62
N VAL A 35 -1.41 -8.95 11.70
CA VAL A 35 -0.01 -8.69 11.31
C VAL A 35 0.97 -9.43 12.23
N LYS A 36 0.76 -9.44 13.54
CA LYS A 36 1.61 -10.23 14.46
C LYS A 36 1.53 -11.73 14.21
N GLN A 37 0.35 -12.26 13.88
CA GLN A 37 0.21 -13.68 13.49
C GLN A 37 0.94 -14.01 12.19
N SER A 38 1.15 -13.01 11.34
CA SER A 38 1.83 -13.10 10.05
C SER A 38 3.35 -13.11 10.14
N GLU A 39 3.92 -12.60 11.24
CA GLU A 39 5.37 -12.49 11.45
C GLU A 39 6.10 -13.82 11.23
N LYS A 40 5.48 -14.94 11.64
CA LYS A 40 6.03 -16.29 11.46
C LYS A 40 6.28 -16.70 10.00
N TYR A 41 5.69 -16.01 9.03
CA TYR A 41 5.89 -16.26 7.60
C TYR A 41 7.04 -15.46 7.00
N PHE A 42 7.63 -14.54 7.76
CA PHE A 42 8.77 -13.73 7.35
C PHE A 42 10.00 -14.10 8.17
N SER A 43 10.82 -15.02 7.64
CA SER A 43 12.11 -15.34 8.23
C SER A 43 13.01 -14.09 8.28
N ASN A 44 13.83 -14.00 9.33
CA ASN A 44 14.82 -12.94 9.56
C ASN A 44 14.25 -11.51 9.67
N SER A 45 12.95 -11.39 9.93
CA SER A 45 12.29 -10.12 10.23
C SER A 45 11.41 -10.31 11.46
N SER A 46 11.38 -9.32 12.35
CA SER A 46 10.52 -9.34 13.53
C SER A 46 9.92 -7.99 13.82
N ILE A 47 8.68 -7.99 14.31
CA ILE A 47 7.93 -6.78 14.65
C ILE A 47 8.12 -6.52 16.14
N LYS A 48 9.04 -5.62 16.50
CA LYS A 48 9.25 -5.23 17.90
C LYS A 48 8.07 -4.44 18.44
N LYS A 49 7.46 -3.61 17.59
CA LYS A 49 6.31 -2.79 17.96
C LYS A 49 5.45 -2.49 16.74
N ILE A 50 4.14 -2.52 16.97
CA ILE A 50 3.13 -2.06 16.04
C ILE A 50 1.99 -1.42 16.84
N ASP A 51 1.64 -0.18 16.52
CA ASP A 51 0.46 0.51 17.05
C ASP A 51 0.05 1.63 16.09
N PHE A 52 -1.13 2.22 16.32
CA PHE A 52 -1.65 3.37 15.61
C PHE A 52 -1.90 4.50 16.59
N LYS A 53 -1.33 5.67 16.33
CA LYS A 53 -1.47 6.85 17.18
C LYS A 53 -2.09 8.02 16.44
N LYS A 54 -2.83 8.86 17.16
CA LYS A 54 -3.28 10.16 16.66
C LYS A 54 -2.15 11.17 16.74
N ILE A 55 -1.91 11.87 15.63
CA ILE A 55 -0.93 12.94 15.52
C ILE A 55 -1.57 14.19 14.89
N GLN A 56 -0.82 15.28 14.90
CA GLN A 56 -1.12 16.47 14.11
C GLN A 56 0.00 16.71 13.10
N LYS A 57 -0.28 16.58 11.80
CA LYS A 57 0.68 16.81 10.71
C LYS A 57 0.21 18.02 9.91
N HIS A 58 1.06 19.06 9.84
CA HIS A 58 0.73 20.36 9.22
C HIS A 58 -0.63 20.97 9.66
N GLY A 59 -1.01 20.77 10.93
CA GLY A 59 -2.25 21.30 11.51
C GLY A 59 -3.48 20.39 11.35
N ILE A 60 -3.40 19.32 10.56
CA ILE A 60 -4.48 18.34 10.37
C ILE A 60 -4.28 17.16 11.32
N GLN A 61 -5.34 16.73 11.99
CA GLN A 61 -5.29 15.51 12.80
C GLN A 61 -5.31 14.29 11.87
N SER A 62 -4.36 13.38 12.09
CA SER A 62 -4.20 12.17 11.29
C SER A 62 -3.84 10.97 12.18
N THR A 63 -3.99 9.77 11.66
CA THR A 63 -3.46 8.54 12.24
C THR A 63 -2.08 8.25 11.64
N GLU A 64 -1.11 7.87 12.47
CA GLU A 64 0.23 7.45 12.05
C GLU A 64 0.50 6.02 12.55
N LEU A 65 1.13 5.20 11.71
CA LEU A 65 1.59 3.86 12.05
C LEU A 65 2.90 3.95 12.83
N ILE A 66 2.95 3.29 13.97
CA ILE A 66 4.15 3.14 14.78
C ILE A 66 4.67 1.73 14.60
N LEU A 67 5.57 1.57 13.64
CA LEU A 67 6.17 0.29 13.30
C LEU A 67 7.66 0.33 13.66
N GLU A 68 8.09 -0.53 14.58
CA GLU A 68 9.50 -0.78 14.88
C GLU A 68 9.80 -2.23 14.49
N ILE A 69 10.68 -2.39 13.49
CA ILE A 69 11.07 -3.68 12.93
C ILE A 69 12.55 -3.94 13.20
N ASP A 70 12.86 -5.22 13.39
CA ASP A 70 14.22 -5.73 13.48
C ASP A 70 14.39 -6.77 12.39
N GLU A 71 15.14 -6.40 11.35
CA GLU A 71 15.31 -7.19 10.15
C GLU A 71 16.76 -7.20 9.67
N ASP A 72 17.19 -8.37 9.20
CA ASP A 72 18.49 -8.58 8.57
C ASP A 72 18.25 -9.11 7.16
N VAL A 73 17.77 -8.20 6.29
CA VAL A 73 17.32 -8.52 4.94
C VAL A 73 17.82 -7.45 3.99
N HIS A 74 18.50 -7.87 2.92
CA HIS A 74 18.96 -7.00 1.84
C HIS A 74 18.16 -7.20 0.55
N GLU A 75 17.64 -8.40 0.34
CA GLU A 75 16.77 -8.76 -0.77
C GLU A 75 15.94 -9.99 -0.38
N LYS A 76 14.74 -10.13 -0.97
CA LYS A 76 13.90 -11.33 -0.85
C LYS A 76 13.29 -11.67 -2.21
N LYS A 77 13.14 -12.96 -2.48
CA LYS A 77 12.44 -13.40 -3.70
C LYS A 77 10.99 -12.96 -3.65
N GLY A 78 10.48 -12.47 -4.77
CA GLY A 78 9.08 -12.07 -4.87
C GLY A 78 8.12 -13.21 -4.54
N SER A 79 8.45 -14.44 -4.95
CA SER A 79 7.69 -15.64 -4.63
C SER A 79 7.64 -15.98 -3.13
N GLU A 80 8.68 -15.64 -2.36
CA GLU A 80 8.70 -15.82 -0.91
C GLU A 80 7.75 -14.83 -0.23
N ILE A 81 7.78 -13.56 -0.64
CA ILE A 81 6.87 -12.53 -0.13
C ILE A 81 5.42 -12.84 -0.49
N LYS A 82 5.15 -13.22 -1.75
CA LYS A 82 3.82 -13.66 -2.21
C LYS A 82 3.29 -14.79 -1.35
N LYS A 83 4.10 -15.82 -1.12
CA LYS A 83 3.71 -16.95 -0.28
C LYS A 83 3.39 -16.51 1.14
N ALA A 84 4.23 -15.68 1.74
CA ALA A 84 4.00 -15.19 3.09
C ALA A 84 2.70 -14.39 3.21
N ILE A 85 2.40 -13.51 2.26
CA ILE A 85 1.14 -12.76 2.21
C ILE A 85 -0.06 -13.73 2.11
N ILE A 86 -0.02 -14.71 1.22
CA ILE A 86 -1.13 -15.67 1.04
C ILE A 86 -1.34 -16.52 2.31
N ASP A 87 -0.25 -17.04 2.89
CA ASP A 87 -0.28 -17.86 4.11
C ASP A 87 -0.81 -17.03 5.31
N SER A 88 -0.47 -15.73 5.35
CA SER A 88 -1.03 -14.76 6.30
C SER A 88 -2.54 -14.61 6.17
N ILE A 89 -3.04 -14.30 4.96
CA ILE A 89 -4.48 -14.12 4.74
C ILE A 89 -5.25 -15.40 5.12
N GLN A 90 -4.71 -16.57 4.76
CA GLN A 90 -5.31 -17.86 5.07
C GLN A 90 -5.35 -18.13 6.58
N THR A 91 -4.30 -17.77 7.32
CA THR A 91 -4.25 -17.91 8.78
C THR A 91 -5.23 -17.01 9.50
N ILE A 92 -5.37 -15.77 9.03
CA ILE A 92 -6.27 -14.77 9.60
C ILE A 92 -7.74 -15.09 9.26
N ASN A 93 -7.97 -15.96 8.27
CA ASN A 93 -9.28 -16.41 7.83
C ASN A 93 -10.16 -15.25 7.33
N LEU A 94 -9.58 -14.39 6.48
CA LEU A 94 -10.29 -13.31 5.79
C LEU A 94 -11.12 -13.83 4.61
N SER A 95 -11.97 -12.97 4.04
CA SER A 95 -12.82 -13.32 2.91
C SER A 95 -12.04 -13.71 1.64
N GLU A 96 -12.70 -14.42 0.71
CA GLU A 96 -12.09 -14.75 -0.60
C GLU A 96 -11.78 -13.50 -1.43
N LYS A 97 -12.53 -12.40 -1.24
CA LYS A 97 -12.25 -11.10 -1.89
C LYS A 97 -10.98 -10.49 -1.34
N ALA A 98 -10.81 -10.52 -0.02
CA ALA A 98 -9.60 -10.09 0.66
C ALA A 98 -8.36 -10.87 0.18
N LYS A 99 -8.49 -12.20 0.04
CA LYS A 99 -7.44 -13.05 -0.53
C LYS A 99 -7.10 -12.69 -1.96
N THR A 100 -8.11 -12.57 -2.83
CA THR A 100 -7.92 -12.20 -4.24
C THR A 100 -7.23 -10.84 -4.36
N PHE A 101 -7.63 -9.88 -3.53
CA PHE A 101 -7.06 -8.55 -3.50
C PHE A 101 -5.58 -8.56 -3.07
N ALA A 102 -5.25 -9.21 -1.96
CA ALA A 102 -3.86 -9.30 -1.48
C ALA A 102 -2.94 -9.99 -2.50
N GLU A 103 -3.41 -11.08 -3.12
CA GLU A 103 -2.69 -11.78 -4.18
C GLU A 103 -2.48 -10.87 -5.41
N SER A 104 -3.52 -10.14 -5.84
CA SER A 104 -3.41 -9.23 -6.98
C SER A 104 -2.43 -8.08 -6.72
N CYS A 105 -2.35 -7.58 -5.49
CA CYS A 105 -1.41 -6.51 -5.10
C CYS A 105 0.04 -6.98 -5.25
N ILE A 106 0.38 -8.13 -4.69
CA ILE A 106 1.76 -8.65 -4.78
C ILE A 106 2.11 -9.11 -6.20
N ASP A 107 1.15 -9.66 -6.94
CA ASP A 107 1.35 -10.04 -8.35
C ASP A 107 1.64 -8.81 -9.23
N THR A 108 0.92 -7.71 -8.99
CA THR A 108 1.19 -6.44 -9.70
C THR A 108 2.60 -5.94 -9.42
N LEU A 109 3.04 -6.02 -8.16
CA LEU A 109 4.38 -5.58 -7.75
C LEU A 109 5.47 -6.47 -8.36
N ILE A 110 5.30 -7.79 -8.35
CA ILE A 110 6.23 -8.74 -8.99
C ILE A 110 6.29 -8.49 -10.49
N SER A 111 5.14 -8.30 -11.14
CA SER A 111 5.08 -8.09 -12.59
C SER A 111 5.75 -6.77 -13.00
N SER A 112 5.55 -5.69 -12.22
CA SER A 112 6.25 -4.43 -12.48
C SER A 112 7.76 -4.57 -12.36
N GLU A 113 8.25 -5.24 -11.31
CA GLU A 113 9.70 -5.49 -11.13
C GLU A 113 10.28 -6.35 -12.26
N SER A 114 9.57 -7.41 -12.63
CA SER A 114 9.94 -8.29 -13.75
C SER A 114 10.14 -7.50 -15.04
N ILE A 115 9.22 -6.57 -15.35
CA ILE A 115 9.27 -5.77 -16.57
C ILE A 115 10.40 -4.74 -16.52
N ILE A 116 10.54 -3.98 -15.42
CA ILE A 116 11.55 -2.91 -15.35
C ILE A 116 12.98 -3.49 -15.32
N HIS A 117 13.18 -4.68 -14.76
CA HIS A 117 14.47 -5.36 -14.74
C HIS A 117 14.69 -6.30 -15.92
N GLY A 118 13.66 -6.58 -16.73
CA GLY A 118 13.76 -7.46 -17.89
C GLY A 118 14.07 -8.92 -17.53
N ILE A 119 13.58 -9.37 -16.38
CA ILE A 119 13.80 -10.72 -15.85
C ILE A 119 12.46 -11.46 -15.70
N PRO A 120 12.42 -12.81 -15.74
CA PRO A 120 11.19 -13.55 -15.47
C PRO A 120 10.64 -13.31 -14.05
N GLU A 121 9.31 -13.35 -13.88
CA GLU A 121 8.64 -13.13 -12.58
C GLU A 121 9.13 -14.08 -11.47
N ASP A 122 9.45 -15.33 -11.81
CA ASP A 122 9.98 -16.33 -10.86
C ASP A 122 11.41 -16.01 -10.36
N SER A 123 12.07 -15.08 -11.04
CA SER A 123 13.43 -14.63 -10.80
C SER A 123 13.48 -13.24 -10.17
N VAL A 124 12.33 -12.63 -9.86
CA VAL A 124 12.26 -11.32 -9.20
C VAL A 124 12.76 -11.41 -7.77
N HIS A 125 13.69 -10.50 -7.44
CA HIS A 125 14.13 -10.21 -6.08
C HIS A 125 13.79 -8.75 -5.79
N PHE A 126 13.04 -8.53 -4.71
CA PHE A 126 12.80 -7.19 -4.22
C PHE A 126 14.02 -6.72 -3.43
N HIS A 127 14.42 -5.47 -3.65
CA HIS A 127 15.37 -4.76 -2.80
C HIS A 127 14.60 -3.81 -1.88
N GLU A 128 13.87 -2.87 -2.45
CA GLU A 128 13.10 -1.85 -1.72
C GLU A 128 11.82 -2.42 -1.09
N ALA A 129 11.16 -3.38 -1.73
CA ALA A 129 9.93 -4.00 -1.22
C ALA A 129 10.17 -5.30 -0.43
N SER A 130 11.42 -5.61 -0.07
CA SER A 130 11.79 -6.84 0.65
C SER A 130 11.49 -6.81 2.15
N SER A 131 11.30 -5.61 2.70
CA SER A 131 11.03 -5.42 4.12
C SER A 131 9.70 -6.06 4.53
N ILE A 132 9.60 -6.41 5.81
CA ILE A 132 8.32 -6.82 6.41
C ILE A 132 7.26 -5.71 6.33
N ASP A 133 7.68 -4.44 6.15
CA ASP A 133 6.80 -3.29 5.91
C ASP A 133 5.82 -3.52 4.75
N THR A 134 6.29 -4.05 3.61
CA THR A 134 5.43 -4.41 2.46
C THR A 134 4.32 -5.40 2.86
N LEU A 135 4.65 -6.35 3.76
CA LEU A 135 3.66 -7.29 4.28
C LEU A 135 2.69 -6.59 5.24
N VAL A 136 3.17 -5.71 6.13
CA VAL A 136 2.32 -4.92 7.02
C VAL A 136 1.33 -4.09 6.22
N ASP A 137 1.78 -3.47 5.14
CA ASP A 137 0.94 -2.69 4.23
C ASP A 137 -0.14 -3.55 3.57
N ILE A 138 0.27 -4.58 2.80
CA ILE A 138 -0.70 -5.38 2.02
C ILE A 138 -1.65 -6.14 2.95
N VAL A 139 -1.12 -6.85 3.96
CA VAL A 139 -1.95 -7.64 4.89
C VAL A 139 -2.79 -6.72 5.76
N GLY A 140 -2.21 -5.64 6.31
CA GLY A 140 -2.91 -4.70 7.16
C GLY A 140 -4.07 -4.01 6.46
N ILE A 141 -3.86 -3.54 5.22
CA ILE A 141 -4.92 -2.91 4.41
C ILE A 141 -5.97 -3.94 4.03
N THR A 142 -5.57 -5.16 3.71
CA THR A 142 -6.50 -6.25 3.41
C THR A 142 -7.42 -6.54 4.60
N ILE A 143 -6.87 -6.62 5.82
CA ILE A 143 -7.66 -6.76 7.06
C ILE A 143 -8.59 -5.56 7.24
N ALA A 144 -8.08 -4.34 7.06
CA ALA A 144 -8.85 -3.12 7.27
C ALA A 144 -10.03 -2.99 6.29
N LEU A 145 -9.82 -3.33 5.02
CA LEU A 145 -10.87 -3.34 3.99
C LEU A 145 -11.91 -4.43 4.24
N ASP A 146 -11.50 -5.61 4.69
CA ASP A 146 -12.42 -6.70 5.03
C ASP A 146 -13.26 -6.36 6.26
N ASP A 147 -12.65 -5.77 7.30
CA ASP A 147 -13.32 -5.32 8.52
C ASP A 147 -14.36 -4.22 8.27
N LEU A 148 -14.05 -3.31 7.33
CA LEU A 148 -14.96 -2.25 6.91
C LEU A 148 -15.94 -2.68 5.81
N GLU A 149 -15.90 -3.94 5.37
CA GLU A 149 -16.75 -4.50 4.30
C GLU A 149 -16.67 -3.72 2.97
N LEU A 150 -15.49 -3.16 2.65
CA LEU A 150 -15.31 -2.24 1.52
C LEU A 150 -15.10 -2.93 0.16
N PHE A 151 -14.83 -4.24 0.12
CA PHE A 151 -14.59 -4.97 -1.13
C PHE A 151 -15.80 -5.04 -2.06
N ASP A 152 -17.01 -4.86 -1.53
CA ASP A 152 -18.26 -4.82 -2.30
C ASP A 152 -18.69 -3.41 -2.70
N GLU A 153 -17.96 -2.40 -2.22
CA GLU A 153 -18.34 -1.02 -2.40
C GLU A 153 -17.69 -0.38 -3.62
N LYS A 154 -18.33 0.65 -4.15
CA LYS A 154 -17.74 1.41 -5.25
C LYS A 154 -16.61 2.28 -4.71
N ILE A 155 -15.38 1.98 -5.13
CA ILE A 155 -14.21 2.78 -4.80
C ILE A 155 -13.85 3.65 -6.01
N VAL A 156 -13.69 4.95 -5.78
CA VAL A 156 -13.27 5.93 -6.79
C VAL A 156 -12.03 6.65 -6.30
N CYS A 157 -11.16 7.05 -7.22
CA CYS A 157 -9.91 7.71 -6.89
C CYS A 157 -9.80 9.06 -7.60
N MET A 158 -9.44 10.10 -6.85
CA MET A 158 -9.02 11.39 -7.40
C MET A 158 -7.63 11.27 -8.05
N PRO A 159 -7.15 12.27 -8.82
CA PRO A 159 -5.83 12.20 -9.43
C PRO A 159 -4.70 11.99 -8.40
N ILE A 160 -3.79 11.07 -8.67
CA ILE A 160 -2.73 10.65 -7.76
C ILE A 160 -1.51 11.55 -7.91
N SER A 161 -1.11 12.19 -6.81
CA SER A 161 0.12 12.98 -6.78
C SER A 161 1.35 12.08 -6.69
N VAL A 162 2.21 12.15 -7.71
CA VAL A 162 3.41 11.29 -7.81
C VAL A 162 4.71 12.02 -7.48
N GLY A 163 4.65 13.33 -7.20
CA GLY A 163 5.84 14.15 -6.92
C GLY A 163 6.56 14.62 -8.20
N ALA A 164 7.80 15.07 -8.03
CA ALA A 164 8.74 15.43 -9.10
C ALA A 164 10.20 15.27 -8.66
N GLY A 165 11.13 15.53 -9.57
CA GLY A 165 12.56 15.50 -9.31
C GLY A 165 13.19 14.15 -9.59
N SER A 166 13.97 13.65 -8.64
CA SER A 166 14.69 12.38 -8.74
C SER A 166 14.67 11.64 -7.41
N VAL A 167 14.62 10.32 -7.46
CA VAL A 167 14.68 9.41 -6.30
C VAL A 167 15.99 8.64 -6.35
N THR A 168 16.64 8.42 -5.20
CA THR A 168 17.86 7.59 -5.09
C THR A 168 17.58 6.38 -4.22
N PHE A 169 17.91 5.19 -4.72
CA PHE A 169 17.63 3.90 -4.10
C PHE A 169 18.76 2.90 -4.47
N SER A 170 18.60 1.61 -4.21
CA SER A 170 19.71 0.64 -4.32
C SER A 170 20.32 0.54 -5.72
N HIS A 171 19.53 0.82 -6.76
CA HIS A 171 19.98 0.81 -8.16
C HIS A 171 20.42 2.19 -8.69
N GLY A 172 20.62 3.18 -7.81
CA GLY A 172 21.12 4.51 -8.16
C GLY A 172 20.03 5.59 -8.17
N THR A 173 20.24 6.65 -8.96
CA THR A 173 19.33 7.79 -9.04
C THR A 173 18.50 7.72 -10.33
N MET A 174 17.18 7.86 -10.20
CA MET A 174 16.25 7.90 -11.34
C MET A 174 15.30 9.11 -11.26
N SER A 175 14.62 9.41 -12.37
CA SER A 175 13.55 10.43 -12.37
C SER A 175 12.38 10.02 -11.48
N ASN A 176 11.72 11.00 -10.88
CA ASN A 176 10.46 10.84 -10.17
C ASN A 176 9.31 11.30 -11.08
N PRO A 177 8.31 10.46 -11.40
CA PRO A 177 7.99 9.15 -10.81
C PRO A 177 8.98 8.05 -11.18
N ALA A 178 9.27 7.18 -10.22
CA ALA A 178 10.12 6.03 -10.44
C ALA A 178 9.54 5.05 -11.49
N SER A 179 10.39 4.26 -12.14
CA SER A 179 10.00 3.34 -13.22
C SER A 179 8.96 2.32 -12.77
N ALA A 180 9.07 1.81 -11.54
CA ALA A 180 8.08 0.89 -10.96
C ALA A 180 6.69 1.55 -10.91
N ILE A 181 6.59 2.79 -10.41
CA ILE A 181 5.32 3.54 -10.33
C ILE A 181 4.72 3.71 -11.73
N LEU A 182 5.53 4.11 -12.71
CA LEU A 182 5.06 4.28 -14.09
C LEU A 182 4.56 2.97 -14.70
N GLU A 183 5.27 1.86 -14.48
CA GLU A 183 4.85 0.54 -14.98
C GLU A 183 3.57 0.04 -14.29
N ILE A 184 3.42 0.26 -12.98
CA ILE A 184 2.21 -0.12 -12.23
C ILE A 184 0.97 0.64 -12.74
N PHE A 185 1.09 1.94 -12.99
CA PHE A 185 -0.03 2.74 -13.49
C PHE A 185 -0.30 2.58 -14.99
N LYS A 186 0.64 2.00 -15.75
CA LYS A 186 0.48 1.73 -17.18
C LYS A 186 -0.72 0.82 -17.41
N ASN A 187 -1.59 1.22 -18.34
CA ASN A 187 -2.87 0.55 -18.63
C ASN A 187 -3.87 0.52 -17.46
N SER A 188 -3.59 1.20 -16.34
CA SER A 188 -4.60 1.45 -15.32
C SER A 188 -5.57 2.53 -15.81
N ASN A 189 -6.80 2.55 -15.26
CA ASN A 189 -7.76 3.63 -15.50
C ASN A 189 -7.53 4.83 -14.56
N LEU A 190 -6.46 4.81 -13.76
CA LEU A 190 -6.17 5.82 -12.76
C LEU A 190 -5.35 6.96 -13.36
N ILE A 191 -5.56 8.17 -12.85
CA ILE A 191 -4.92 9.39 -13.37
C ILE A 191 -3.81 9.79 -12.42
N ILE A 192 -2.55 9.79 -12.87
CA ILE A 192 -1.43 10.35 -12.11
C ILE A 192 -1.19 11.81 -12.47
N LYS A 193 -0.63 12.58 -11.54
CA LYS A 193 -0.29 13.99 -11.70
C LYS A 193 1.03 14.31 -11.00
N GLY A 194 2.00 14.83 -11.74
CA GLY A 194 3.21 15.42 -11.16
C GLY A 194 2.91 16.74 -10.45
N ASN A 195 3.72 17.11 -9.46
CA ASN A 195 3.62 18.40 -8.78
C ASN A 195 5.03 19.02 -8.57
N ALA A 196 5.12 20.13 -7.82
CA ALA A 196 6.40 20.80 -7.60
C ALA A 196 7.20 20.26 -6.39
N ILE A 197 6.73 19.20 -5.74
CA ILE A 197 7.37 18.62 -4.55
C ILE A 197 8.49 17.69 -5.01
N ASN A 198 9.72 17.98 -4.58
CA ASN A 198 10.93 17.26 -4.98
C ASN A 198 11.17 16.01 -4.13
N GLU A 199 10.14 15.18 -3.98
CA GLU A 199 10.14 13.93 -3.19
C GLU A 199 9.22 12.89 -3.85
N GLU A 200 9.46 11.60 -3.60
CA GLU A 200 8.53 10.54 -3.97
C GLU A 200 7.29 10.63 -3.08
N LEU A 201 6.12 10.91 -3.67
CA LEU A 201 4.85 11.02 -2.94
C LEU A 201 3.99 9.77 -3.05
N THR A 202 4.20 8.97 -4.10
CA THR A 202 3.51 7.69 -4.27
C THR A 202 4.56 6.60 -4.27
N THR A 203 4.47 5.64 -3.37
CA THR A 203 5.40 4.50 -3.34
C THR A 203 4.91 3.39 -4.28
N PRO A 204 5.80 2.49 -4.75
CA PRO A 204 5.39 1.32 -5.53
C PRO A 204 4.31 0.48 -4.83
N THR A 205 4.45 0.25 -3.53
CA THR A 205 3.45 -0.48 -2.73
C THR A 205 2.10 0.24 -2.72
N GLY A 206 2.09 1.55 -2.46
CA GLY A 206 0.87 2.38 -2.50
C GLY A 206 0.19 2.37 -3.87
N ALA A 207 0.96 2.47 -4.95
CA ALA A 207 0.47 2.37 -6.32
C ALA A 207 -0.17 1.00 -6.60
N CYS A 208 0.51 -0.10 -6.26
CA CYS A 208 0.02 -1.47 -6.44
C CYS A 208 -1.30 -1.72 -5.73
N ILE A 209 -1.40 -1.27 -4.47
CA ILE A 209 -2.64 -1.37 -3.70
C ILE A 209 -3.76 -0.60 -4.41
N LEU A 210 -3.49 0.64 -4.81
CA LEU A 210 -4.51 1.51 -5.37
C LEU A 210 -5.06 1.02 -6.72
N VAL A 211 -4.20 0.55 -7.63
CA VAL A 211 -4.65 0.02 -8.93
C VAL A 211 -5.47 -1.26 -8.79
N ASN A 212 -5.26 -2.04 -7.72
CA ASN A 212 -6.05 -3.23 -7.41
C ASN A 212 -7.33 -2.91 -6.63
N LEU A 213 -7.34 -1.81 -5.88
CA LEU A 213 -8.49 -1.39 -5.09
C LEU A 213 -9.52 -0.61 -5.91
N SER A 214 -9.08 0.22 -6.87
CA SER A 214 -9.96 1.07 -7.66
C SER A 214 -9.68 0.99 -9.15
N LYS A 215 -10.76 0.86 -9.94
CA LYS A 215 -10.72 0.94 -11.41
C LYS A 215 -11.39 2.21 -11.95
N HIS A 216 -11.76 3.15 -11.06
CA HIS A 216 -12.58 4.31 -11.40
C HIS A 216 -11.88 5.60 -11.00
N ALA A 217 -11.25 6.28 -11.95
CA ALA A 217 -10.80 7.64 -11.76
C ALA A 217 -11.95 8.65 -11.84
N ILE A 218 -11.86 9.70 -11.04
CA ILE A 218 -12.71 10.89 -11.08
C ILE A 218 -11.84 12.13 -10.99
N GLU A 219 -12.23 13.22 -11.66
CA GLU A 219 -11.51 14.50 -11.57
C GLU A 219 -12.06 15.42 -10.48
N PHE A 220 -13.32 15.22 -10.11
CA PHE A 220 -14.05 16.01 -9.11
C PHE A 220 -14.80 15.09 -8.18
N TYR A 221 -14.95 15.50 -6.92
CA TYR A 221 -15.79 14.79 -5.96
C TYR A 221 -17.22 14.62 -6.50
N PRO A 222 -17.80 13.41 -6.41
CA PRO A 222 -19.19 13.20 -6.80
C PRO A 222 -20.13 13.92 -5.84
N SER A 223 -21.37 14.16 -6.27
CA SER A 223 -22.43 14.56 -5.34
C SER A 223 -22.66 13.44 -4.32
N MET A 224 -22.33 13.69 -3.05
CA MET A 224 -22.43 12.70 -1.99
C MET A 224 -22.74 13.34 -0.64
N LYS A 225 -23.23 12.53 0.30
CA LYS A 225 -23.24 12.87 1.72
C LYS A 225 -22.00 12.23 2.36
N ILE A 226 -21.29 13.00 3.17
CA ILE A 226 -20.09 12.52 3.85
C ILE A 226 -20.51 11.94 5.19
N ASN A 227 -20.25 10.64 5.38
CA ASN A 227 -20.58 9.92 6.61
C ASN A 227 -19.35 9.79 7.53
N LEU A 228 -18.20 9.50 6.95
CA LEU A 228 -16.93 9.25 7.64
C LEU A 228 -15.80 9.88 6.82
N ILE A 229 -14.72 10.25 7.51
CA ILE A 229 -13.49 10.78 6.92
C ILE A 229 -12.33 10.12 7.68
N GLY A 230 -11.31 9.67 6.96
CA GLY A 230 -10.08 9.15 7.55
C GLY A 230 -8.85 9.80 6.92
N TYR A 231 -7.89 10.19 7.74
CA TYR A 231 -6.61 10.74 7.35
C TYR A 231 -5.47 9.90 7.92
N GLY A 232 -4.64 9.35 7.03
CA GLY A 232 -3.38 8.69 7.37
C GLY A 232 -2.18 9.59 7.11
N ALA A 233 -1.17 9.44 7.95
CA ALA A 233 0.12 10.08 7.81
C ALA A 233 1.21 9.01 7.65
N GLY A 234 2.10 9.27 6.69
CA GLY A 234 3.39 8.61 6.46
C GLY A 234 4.43 9.67 6.16
#